data_AF-A0A8X6G6L2-F1
#
_entry.id   AF-A0A8X6G6L2-F1
#
_cell.length_a   1.000
_cell.length_b   1.000
_cell.length_c   1.000
_cell.angle_alpha   90.00
_cell.angle_beta   90.00
_cell.angle_gamma   90.00
#
_symmetry.space_group_name_H-M   'P 1'
#
loop_
_entity.id
_entity.type
_entity.pdbx_description
1 polymer ?
#
loop_
_entity_poly.entity_id
_entity_poly.type
_entity_poly.pdbx_seq_one_letter_code
_entity_poly.pdbx_strand_id
1 'polypeptide(L)'
;MFDTEPMKPSNTGRLIADILPDTAAFQCSRTEPTQALLELVRHPDYQPIVVFPASYAGEAREVISTPPAGKPPLFIMLDGTWPEARKMFRKSPYLDHLPVISVDLSRLSAYRLREIHAEGQYCTAEVAIALLDLAGDTEAATSLGEHFTRFKTRYLAGKTQHPGNVTA
;
A
#
# COMPACT_ATOMS: atom_id res chain seq x y z
N MET A 1 -19.95 -3.41 -11.64
CA MET A 1 -18.66 -3.69 -12.31
C MET A 1 -17.88 -4.53 -11.34
N PHE A 2 -17.64 -5.81 -11.65
CA PHE A 2 -16.92 -6.71 -10.74
C PHE A 2 -15.48 -6.21 -10.61
N ASP A 3 -15.12 -5.84 -9.39
CA ASP A 3 -13.80 -5.30 -9.06
C ASP A 3 -12.85 -6.49 -8.94
N THR A 4 -12.17 -6.83 -10.04
CA THR A 4 -11.28 -7.98 -10.14
C THR A 4 -9.87 -7.68 -9.63
N GLU A 5 -9.64 -6.48 -9.07
CA GLU A 5 -8.34 -6.05 -8.55
C GLU A 5 -7.71 -7.04 -7.57
N PRO A 6 -8.45 -7.62 -6.59
CA PRO A 6 -7.89 -8.60 -5.67
C PRO A 6 -7.49 -9.92 -6.35
N MET A 7 -8.05 -10.19 -7.53
CA MET A 7 -7.81 -11.40 -8.32
C MET A 7 -6.69 -11.22 -9.33
N LYS A 8 -6.16 -10.00 -9.50
CA LYS A 8 -5.06 -9.76 -10.44
C LYS A 8 -3.79 -10.45 -9.93
N PRO A 9 -3.14 -11.29 -10.75
CA PRO A 9 -1.88 -11.95 -10.36
C PRO A 9 -0.74 -10.98 -10.05
N SER A 10 -0.85 -9.71 -10.45
CA SER A 10 0.12 -8.65 -10.18
C SER A 10 -0.20 -7.81 -8.94
N ASN A 11 -1.28 -8.11 -8.20
CA ASN A 11 -1.63 -7.39 -6.99
C ASN A 11 -0.62 -7.72 -5.88
N THR A 12 0.22 -6.75 -5.53
CA THR A 12 1.25 -6.91 -4.50
C THR A 12 0.74 -6.58 -3.09
N GLY A 13 -0.45 -5.99 -2.95
CA GLY A 13 -1.10 -5.76 -1.66
C GLY A 13 -1.40 -7.06 -0.92
N ARG A 14 -1.73 -8.14 -1.65
CA ARG A 14 -1.93 -9.46 -1.05
C ARG A 14 -0.70 -9.99 -0.30
N LEU A 15 0.50 -9.66 -0.77
CA LEU A 15 1.76 -10.10 -0.15
C LEU A 15 1.92 -9.57 1.28
N ILE A 16 1.26 -8.46 1.60
CA ILE A 16 1.26 -7.87 2.95
C ILE A 16 0.54 -8.81 3.92
N ALA A 17 -0.62 -9.33 3.52
CA ALA A 17 -1.42 -10.24 4.35
C ALA A 17 -0.74 -11.60 4.60
N ASP A 18 0.18 -12.01 3.71
CA ASP A 18 0.98 -13.22 3.91
C ASP A 18 2.03 -13.06 5.02
N ILE A 19 2.42 -11.82 5.36
CA ILE A 19 3.43 -11.49 6.37
C ILE A 19 2.80 -10.95 7.65
N LEU A 20 1.77 -10.12 7.52
CA LEU A 20 1.05 -9.48 8.62
C LEU A 20 -0.33 -10.15 8.77
N PRO A 21 -0.49 -11.13 9.67
CA PRO A 21 -1.74 -11.87 9.79
C PRO A 21 -2.93 -11.00 10.22
N ASP A 22 -2.68 -9.90 10.93
CA ASP A 22 -3.68 -8.90 11.31
C ASP A 22 -3.93 -7.86 10.19
N THR A 23 -4.01 -8.33 8.94
CA THR A 23 -4.34 -7.49 7.77
C THR A 23 -5.79 -7.68 7.36
N ALA A 24 -6.54 -6.59 7.27
CA ALA A 24 -7.89 -6.58 6.73
C ALA A 24 -7.91 -5.93 5.33
N ALA A 25 -8.64 -6.54 4.39
CA ALA A 25 -8.85 -6.02 3.06
C ALA A 25 -10.34 -5.76 2.81
N PHE A 26 -10.68 -4.57 2.34
CA PHE A 26 -12.05 -4.17 2.03
C PHE A 26 -12.12 -3.63 0.60
N GLN A 27 -13.19 -3.97 -0.11
CA GLN A 27 -13.44 -3.38 -1.41
C GLN A 27 -13.81 -1.90 -1.22
N CYS A 28 -13.11 -1.00 -1.93
CA CYS A 28 -13.40 0.42 -1.83
C CYS A 28 -14.74 0.74 -2.51
N SER A 29 -15.71 1.20 -1.72
CA SER A 29 -17.00 1.69 -2.21
C SER A 29 -17.11 3.20 -2.02
N ARG A 30 -17.54 3.91 -3.07
CA ARG A 30 -17.69 5.38 -3.05
C ARG A 30 -18.95 5.85 -2.32
N THR A 31 -19.98 5.00 -2.29
CA THR A 31 -21.31 5.35 -1.78
C THR A 31 -21.63 4.61 -0.49
N GLU A 32 -21.12 3.39 -0.36
CA GLU A 32 -21.48 2.47 0.72
C GLU A 32 -20.22 1.78 1.23
N PRO A 33 -19.36 2.47 2.01
CA PRO A 33 -18.22 1.83 2.65
C PRO A 33 -18.69 0.69 3.55
N THR A 34 -17.94 -0.41 3.59
CA THR A 34 -18.28 -1.56 4.42
C THR A 34 -18.31 -1.16 5.89
N GLN A 35 -19.34 -1.59 6.62
CA GLN A 35 -19.50 -1.26 8.04
C GLN A 35 -18.28 -1.69 8.88
N ALA A 36 -17.73 -2.88 8.61
CA ALA A 36 -16.54 -3.40 9.29
C ALA A 36 -15.29 -2.51 9.08
N LEU A 37 -15.15 -1.86 7.92
CA LEU A 37 -14.07 -0.88 7.69
C LEU A 37 -14.24 0.34 8.60
N LEU A 38 -15.45 0.88 8.67
CA LEU A 38 -15.74 2.06 9.50
C LEU A 38 -15.53 1.76 10.99
N GLU A 39 -15.90 0.57 11.44
CA GLU A 39 -15.69 0.10 12.82
C GLU A 39 -14.20 -0.06 13.12
N LEU A 40 -13.42 -0.67 12.23
CA LEU A 40 -11.98 -0.83 12.40
C LEU A 40 -11.26 0.53 12.45
N VAL A 41 -11.61 1.46 11.56
CA VAL A 41 -11.04 2.81 11.54
C VAL A 41 -11.36 3.58 12.83
N ARG A 42 -12.51 3.34 13.46
CA ARG A 42 -12.92 4.00 14.71
C ARG A 42 -12.52 3.23 15.97
N HIS A 43 -11.85 2.09 15.80
CA HIS A 43 -11.57 1.19 16.91
C HIS A 43 -10.63 1.86 17.92
N PRO A 44 -10.98 1.89 19.21
CA PRO A 44 -10.25 2.68 20.21
C PRO A 44 -8.84 2.16 20.44
N ASP A 45 -8.53 0.92 20.12
CA ASP A 45 -7.21 0.32 20.39
C ASP A 45 -6.15 0.66 19.33
N TYR A 46 -6.55 1.27 18.21
CA TYR A 46 -5.64 1.58 17.10
C TYR A 46 -5.55 3.09 16.83
N GLN A 47 -4.46 3.48 16.18
CA GLN A 47 -4.27 4.83 15.63
C GLN A 47 -4.38 4.76 14.10
N PRO A 48 -5.56 5.04 13.52
CA PRO A 48 -5.76 5.03 12.07
C PRO A 48 -4.96 6.13 11.38
N ILE A 49 -4.14 5.75 10.39
CA ILE A 49 -3.27 6.66 9.64
C ILE A 49 -3.37 6.31 8.16
N VAL A 50 -3.61 7.31 7.31
CA VAL A 50 -3.68 7.10 5.86
C VAL A 50 -2.31 7.21 5.24
N VAL A 51 -1.92 6.20 4.45
CA VAL A 51 -0.64 6.18 3.74
C VAL A 51 -0.83 6.84 2.39
N PHE A 52 -0.31 8.05 2.22
CA PHE A 52 -0.41 8.77 0.94
C PHE A 52 0.65 9.88 0.85
N PRO A 53 1.09 10.31 -0.36
CA PRO A 53 2.10 11.35 -0.46
C PRO A 53 1.60 12.69 0.09
N ALA A 54 2.46 13.38 0.84
CA ALA A 54 2.17 14.65 1.49
C ALA A 54 1.62 15.74 0.55
N SER A 55 2.05 15.75 -0.72
CA SER A 55 1.60 16.71 -1.73
C SER A 55 0.11 16.61 -2.09
N TYR A 56 -0.57 15.54 -1.68
CA TYR A 56 -2.01 15.35 -1.85
C TYR A 56 -2.81 15.62 -0.59
N ALA A 57 -2.15 15.78 0.57
CA ALA A 57 -2.82 16.22 1.78
C ALA A 57 -3.26 17.68 1.62
N GLY A 58 -4.51 17.99 1.96
CA GLY A 58 -4.97 19.37 2.01
C GLY A 58 -4.31 20.14 3.16
N GLU A 59 -4.31 21.47 3.10
CA GLU A 59 -3.62 22.33 4.09
C GLU A 59 -4.07 22.10 5.54
N ALA A 60 -5.33 21.71 5.74
CA ALA A 60 -5.89 21.45 7.07
C ALA A 60 -5.57 20.06 7.63
N ARG A 61 -4.95 19.19 6.83
CA ARG A 61 -4.72 17.78 7.20
C ARG A 61 -3.32 17.61 7.77
N GLU A 62 -3.24 16.98 8.93
CA GLU A 62 -1.95 16.68 9.57
C GLU A 62 -1.16 15.70 8.70
N VAL A 63 0.10 16.06 8.40
CA VAL A 63 1.05 15.20 7.70
C VAL A 63 2.17 14.84 8.68
N ILE A 64 2.33 13.54 8.92
CA ILE A 64 3.35 12.99 9.81
C ILE A 64 4.40 12.21 9.00
N SER A 65 5.60 12.16 9.54
CA SER A 65 6.74 11.43 8.95
C SER A 65 7.14 10.19 9.76
N THR A 66 6.55 9.99 10.94
CA THR A 66 6.75 8.84 11.81
C THR A 66 5.42 8.48 12.47
N PRO A 67 5.16 7.20 12.75
CA PRO A 67 3.96 6.79 13.50
C PRO A 67 3.95 7.44 14.89
N PRO A 68 2.79 7.90 15.40
CA PRO A 68 2.70 8.46 16.73
C PRO A 68 2.98 7.39 17.80
N ALA A 69 3.45 7.83 18.97
CA ALA A 69 3.63 6.94 20.10
C ALA A 69 2.29 6.57 20.76
N GLY A 70 2.28 5.46 21.52
CA GLY A 70 1.15 5.03 22.33
C GLY A 70 0.48 3.78 21.79
N LYS A 71 -0.63 3.94 21.08
CA LYS A 71 -1.41 2.81 20.54
C LYS A 71 -0.80 2.33 19.22
N PRO A 72 -0.96 1.04 18.87
CA PRO A 72 -0.48 0.51 17.61
C PRO A 72 -1.07 1.29 16.41
N PRO A 73 -0.24 1.65 15.41
CA PRO A 73 -0.71 2.30 14.20
C PRO A 73 -1.54 1.32 13.34
N LEU A 74 -2.65 1.80 12.80
CA LEU A 74 -3.42 1.13 11.76
C LEU A 74 -3.16 1.86 10.44
N PHE A 75 -2.27 1.30 9.63
CA PHE A 75 -1.94 1.86 8.31
C PHE A 75 -3.02 1.53 7.29
N ILE A 76 -3.64 2.56 6.73
CA ILE A 76 -4.66 2.45 5.70
C ILE A 76 -3.99 2.66 4.35
N MET A 77 -3.86 1.57 3.58
CA MET A 77 -3.28 1.57 2.25
C MET A 77 -4.38 1.52 1.18
N LEU A 78 -4.28 2.39 0.18
CA LEU A 78 -5.22 2.43 -0.94
C LEU A 78 -4.65 1.60 -2.10
N ASP A 79 -5.06 0.35 -2.18
CA ASP A 79 -4.58 -0.60 -3.17
C ASP A 79 -5.31 -0.45 -4.51
N GLY A 80 -4.53 -0.29 -5.59
CA GLY A 80 -5.01 -0.06 -6.94
C GLY A 80 -3.98 0.70 -7.77
N THR A 81 -4.32 0.99 -9.02
CA THR A 81 -3.45 1.84 -9.84
C THR A 81 -3.36 3.26 -9.25
N TRP A 82 -2.30 4.00 -9.59
CA TRP A 82 -2.13 5.36 -9.07
C TRP A 82 -3.35 6.29 -9.29
N PRO A 83 -4.01 6.31 -10.48
CA PRO A 83 -5.24 7.07 -10.66
C PRO A 83 -6.39 6.60 -9.78
N GLU A 84 -6.50 5.28 -9.54
CA GLU A 84 -7.52 4.70 -8.67
C GLU A 84 -7.28 5.06 -7.21
N ALA A 85 -6.05 4.88 -6.69
CA ALA A 85 -5.69 5.24 -5.33
C ALA A 85 -5.94 6.74 -5.07
N ARG A 86 -5.55 7.64 -5.99
CA ARG A 86 -5.88 9.08 -5.91
C ARG A 86 -7.38 9.34 -5.88
N LYS A 87 -8.15 8.59 -6.67
CA LYS A 87 -9.61 8.70 -6.69
C LYS A 87 -10.21 8.20 -5.38
N MET A 88 -9.74 7.08 -4.83
CA MET A 88 -10.15 6.54 -3.54
C MET A 88 -9.86 7.54 -2.42
N PHE A 89 -8.65 8.10 -2.38
CA PHE A 89 -8.24 9.11 -1.40
C PHE A 89 -9.18 10.32 -1.40
N ARG A 90 -9.44 10.89 -2.59
CA ARG A 90 -10.34 12.04 -2.74
C ARG A 90 -11.83 11.73 -2.51
N LYS A 91 -12.24 10.47 -2.69
CA LYS A 91 -13.66 10.05 -2.64
C LYS A 91 -13.99 9.23 -1.40
N SER A 92 -13.15 9.30 -0.36
CA SER A 92 -13.37 8.63 0.93
C SER A 92 -13.44 9.67 2.06
N PRO A 93 -14.55 10.43 2.20
CA PRO A 93 -14.66 11.49 3.20
C PRO A 93 -14.47 11.00 4.65
N TYR A 94 -14.77 9.72 4.89
CA TYR A 94 -14.54 9.08 6.19
C TYR A 94 -13.06 8.97 6.57
N LEU A 95 -12.12 9.23 5.63
CA LEU A 95 -10.69 9.26 5.88
C LEU A 95 -10.14 10.68 6.06
N ASP A 96 -10.92 11.74 5.79
CA ASP A 96 -10.41 13.12 5.68
C ASP A 96 -9.87 13.68 7.01
N HIS A 97 -10.43 13.20 8.13
CA HIS A 97 -10.04 13.62 9.48
C HIS A 97 -8.80 12.89 10.03
N LEU A 98 -8.32 11.86 9.32
CA LEU A 98 -7.19 11.05 9.76
C LEU A 98 -5.86 11.69 9.36
N PRO A 99 -4.79 11.58 10.16
CA PRO A 99 -3.47 12.01 9.74
C PRO A 99 -2.99 11.24 8.50
N VAL A 100 -2.14 11.88 7.70
CA VAL A 100 -1.47 11.26 6.55
C VAL A 100 -0.02 10.99 6.90
N ILE A 101 0.44 9.76 6.69
CA ILE A 101 1.87 9.44 6.71
C ILE A 101 2.40 9.40 5.29
N SER A 102 3.43 10.20 5.03
CA SER A 102 4.12 10.24 3.74
C SER A 102 5.50 9.63 3.90
N VAL A 103 5.79 8.59 3.13
CA VAL A 103 7.07 7.89 3.18
C VAL A 103 7.95 8.33 2.03
N ASP A 104 9.18 8.76 2.34
CA ASP A 104 10.17 9.07 1.31
C ASP A 104 10.89 7.78 0.88
N LEU A 105 10.32 7.16 -0.15
CA LEU A 105 10.80 5.90 -0.70
C LEU A 105 12.14 6.06 -1.45
N SER A 106 12.51 7.29 -1.83
CA SER A 106 13.82 7.55 -2.44
C SER A 106 14.97 7.33 -1.45
N ARG A 107 14.74 7.59 -0.16
CA ARG A 107 15.73 7.40 0.91
C ARG A 107 15.88 5.95 1.34
N LEU A 108 14.80 5.16 1.29
CA LEU A 108 14.80 3.74 1.63
C LEU A 108 15.34 2.86 0.47
N SER A 109 15.42 3.43 -0.74
CA SER A 109 15.92 2.76 -1.95
C SER A 109 17.39 2.32 -1.89
N ALA A 110 18.21 2.89 -1.00
CA ALA A 110 19.66 2.72 -1.01
C ALA A 110 20.14 1.30 -0.64
N TYR A 111 19.34 0.54 0.11
CA TYR A 111 19.78 -0.77 0.65
C TYR A 111 19.10 -2.00 0.03
N ARG A 112 17.88 -1.89 -0.54
CA ARG A 112 17.13 -3.09 -0.99
C ARG A 112 16.38 -3.01 -2.32
N LEU A 113 16.12 -1.82 -2.86
CA LEU A 113 15.18 -1.65 -3.99
C LEU A 113 15.83 -1.27 -5.32
N ARG A 114 17.16 -1.07 -5.36
CA ARG A 114 17.89 -0.61 -6.56
C ARG A 114 17.81 -1.54 -7.78
N GLU A 115 17.41 -2.80 -7.63
CA GLU A 115 17.18 -3.67 -8.78
C GLU A 115 15.78 -3.53 -9.40
N ILE A 116 14.87 -2.75 -8.80
CA ILE A 116 13.43 -2.99 -8.98
C ILE A 116 12.65 -1.97 -9.81
N HIS A 117 12.89 -0.65 -9.85
CA HIS A 117 12.03 0.24 -10.66
C HIS A 117 12.66 1.54 -11.20
N ALA A 118 12.01 2.08 -12.24
CA ALA A 118 12.15 3.45 -12.71
C ALA A 118 11.59 4.43 -11.67
N GLU A 119 12.26 5.55 -11.45
CA GLU A 119 11.97 6.51 -10.39
C GLU A 119 10.48 6.92 -10.31
N GLY A 120 9.89 6.83 -9.11
CA GLY A 120 8.65 7.54 -8.77
C GLY A 120 7.34 6.76 -8.80
N GLN A 121 7.32 5.45 -9.11
CA GLN A 121 6.12 4.61 -9.03
C GLN A 121 6.38 3.34 -8.21
N TYR A 122 6.09 3.41 -6.92
CA TYR A 122 6.22 2.29 -6.00
C TYR A 122 4.91 1.53 -5.90
N CYS A 123 4.98 0.20 -5.86
CA CYS A 123 3.81 -0.64 -5.66
C CYS A 123 3.42 -0.73 -4.18
N THR A 124 2.21 -1.24 -3.89
CA THR A 124 1.65 -1.35 -2.54
C THR A 124 2.60 -2.07 -1.57
N ALA A 125 3.23 -3.18 -1.98
CA ALA A 125 4.21 -3.89 -1.15
C ALA A 125 5.46 -3.08 -0.80
N GLU A 126 6.01 -2.30 -1.74
CA GLU A 126 7.20 -1.47 -1.49
C GLU A 126 6.90 -0.38 -0.46
N VAL A 127 5.71 0.22 -0.54
CA VAL A 127 5.26 1.20 0.45
C VAL A 127 5.09 0.53 1.83
N ALA A 128 4.56 -0.69 1.88
CA ALA A 128 4.39 -1.43 3.14
C ALA A 128 5.74 -1.80 3.79
N ILE A 129 6.71 -2.27 3.01
CA ILE A 129 8.08 -2.57 3.49
C ILE A 129 8.68 -1.32 4.16
N ALA A 130 8.54 -0.19 3.49
CA ALA A 130 9.04 1.09 3.95
C ALA A 130 8.36 1.59 5.24
N LEU A 131 7.06 1.37 5.37
CA LEU A 131 6.31 1.69 6.59
C LEU A 131 6.70 0.81 7.78
N LEU A 132 6.90 -0.49 7.54
CA LEU A 132 7.31 -1.43 8.58
C LEU A 132 8.69 -1.06 9.14
N ASP A 133 9.63 -0.71 8.25
CA ASP A 133 10.96 -0.23 8.66
C ASP A 133 10.87 1.07 9.47
N LEU A 134 10.03 2.02 9.02
CA LEU A 134 9.77 3.27 9.72
C LEU A 134 9.09 3.07 11.08
N ALA A 135 8.25 2.04 11.21
CA ALA A 135 7.60 1.66 12.46
C ALA A 135 8.51 0.85 13.40
N GLY A 136 9.72 0.48 12.95
CA GLY A 136 10.68 -0.31 13.71
C GLY A 136 10.49 -1.83 13.62
N ASP A 137 9.49 -2.31 12.85
CA ASP A 137 9.27 -3.73 12.58
C ASP A 137 10.16 -4.22 11.43
N THR A 138 11.46 -4.23 11.71
CA THR A 138 12.49 -4.58 10.72
C THR A 138 12.43 -6.06 10.29
N GLU A 139 11.87 -6.94 11.13
CA GLU A 139 11.69 -8.36 10.83
C GLU A 139 10.58 -8.55 9.79
N ALA A 140 9.41 -7.95 10.00
CA ALA A 140 8.33 -7.99 9.02
C ALA A 140 8.72 -7.27 7.72
N ALA A 141 9.41 -6.12 7.81
CA ALA A 141 9.91 -5.40 6.64
C ALA A 141 10.87 -6.28 5.81
N THR A 142 11.73 -7.04 6.46
CA THR A 142 12.65 -7.98 5.79
C THR A 142 11.93 -9.15 5.16
N SER A 143 11.04 -9.79 5.90
CA SER A 143 10.27 -10.93 5.40
C SER A 143 9.41 -10.54 4.19
N LEU A 144 8.74 -9.39 4.25
CA LEU A 144 7.96 -8.85 3.13
C LEU A 144 8.84 -8.47 1.94
N GLY A 145 10.00 -7.86 2.18
CA GLY A 145 10.97 -7.53 1.13
C GLY A 145 11.45 -8.75 0.38
N GLU A 146 11.85 -9.81 1.08
CA GLU A 146 12.28 -11.06 0.45
C GLU A 146 11.14 -11.76 -0.30
N HIS A 147 9.94 -11.77 0.29
CA HIS A 147 8.76 -12.35 -0.33
C HIS A 147 8.40 -11.63 -1.63
N PHE A 148 8.39 -10.30 -1.61
CA PHE A 148 8.17 -9.45 -2.78
C PHE A 148 9.21 -9.68 -3.87
N THR A 149 10.51 -9.73 -3.53
CA THR A 149 11.57 -10.04 -4.50
C THR A 149 11.35 -11.40 -5.16
N ARG A 150 11.07 -12.45 -4.37
CA ARG A 150 10.79 -13.80 -4.91
C ARG A 150 9.59 -13.80 -5.83
N PHE A 151 8.49 -13.16 -5.41
CA PHE A 151 7.29 -13.01 -6.22
C PHE A 151 7.58 -12.33 -7.56
N LYS A 152 8.26 -11.17 -7.53
CA LYS A 152 8.58 -10.40 -8.72
C LYS A 152 9.46 -11.19 -9.69
N THR A 153 10.52 -11.83 -9.21
CA THR A 153 11.42 -12.65 -10.04
C THR A 153 10.65 -13.76 -10.74
N ARG A 154 9.77 -14.47 -10.03
CA ARG A 154 8.96 -15.56 -10.61
C ARG A 154 7.89 -15.06 -11.56
N TYR A 155 7.23 -13.96 -11.23
CA TYR A 155 6.23 -13.33 -12.10
C TYR A 155 6.84 -12.87 -13.44
N LEU A 156 8.02 -12.23 -13.41
CA LEU A 156 8.75 -11.82 -14.61
C LEU A 156 9.23 -13.02 -15.43
N ALA A 157 9.72 -14.09 -14.78
CA ALA A 157 10.13 -15.31 -15.47
C ALA A 157 8.95 -16.03 -16.16
N GLY A 158 7.74 -15.91 -15.61
CA GLY A 158 6.52 -16.48 -16.18
C GLY A 158 5.88 -15.65 -17.29
N LYS A 159 6.27 -14.37 -17.46
CA LYS A 159 5.80 -13.56 -18.59
C LYS A 159 6.43 -14.07 -19.88
N THR A 160 5.61 -14.64 -20.76
CA THR A 160 6.02 -15.04 -22.10
C THR A 160 6.47 -13.83 -22.90
N GLN A 161 7.72 -13.85 -23.38
CA GLN A 161 8.17 -12.95 -24.43
C GLN A 161 7.68 -13.52 -25.76
N HIS A 162 6.39 -13.37 -26.07
CA HIS A 162 5.92 -13.69 -27.43
C HIS A 162 6.40 -12.56 -28.35
N PRO A 163 7.33 -12.80 -29.29
CA PRO A 163 7.67 -11.81 -30.29
C PRO A 163 6.40 -11.62 -31.12
N GLY A 164 5.79 -10.44 -31.03
CA GLY A 164 4.62 -10.09 -31.83
C GLY A 164 5.02 -9.98 -33.29
N ASN A 165 5.09 -11.11 -33.99
CA ASN A 165 5.07 -11.22 -35.45
C ASN A 165 4.44 -12.56 -35.81
N VAL A 166 3.13 -12.63 -35.65
CA VAL A 166 2.30 -13.49 -36.50
C VAL A 166 1.40 -12.57 -37.28
N THR A 167 1.99 -11.90 -38.28
CA THR A 167 1.25 -11.42 -39.43
C THR A 167 0.81 -12.66 -40.23
N ALA A 168 -0.49 -12.88 -40.31
CA ALA A 168 -1.11 -13.66 -41.38
C ALA A 168 -1.76 -12.70 -42.37
#